data_AF-A0A7X5FCB9-F1
#
_entry.id   AF-A0A7X5FCB9-F1
#
_cell.length_a   1.000
_cell.length_b   1.000
_cell.length_c   1.000
_cell.angle_alpha   90.00
_cell.angle_beta   90.00
_cell.angle_gamma   90.00
#
_symmetry.space_group_name_H-M   'P 1'
#
loop_
_entity.id
_entity.type
_entity.pdbx_description
1 polymer ?
#
loop_
_entity_poly.entity_id
_entity_poly.type
_entity_poly.pdbx_seq_one_letter_code
_entity_poly.pdbx_strand_id
1 'polypeptide(L)'
;MKDITNILRRSKITPYERVKVLIENTIHYEETGKNLLPDADLIAITENWIPKHSAEINQYNKYIRIAKLRTTMNLDAKMFYLQSENRLLRIHGLIDYVKENKLASKDLIRLGLDSTEENRTENLNYLLDNTYLSYSKILQQKTFLSLPKEVQDDLLLLDEYIKHDSQYLDDHILLYELYKDSDVLSEKQKDILFEKIYQRIKTVGTNGELTFVRYGFFSEFTTEAVVCHCADYLDIKYNKEDEGYWNNIVRDIKKCAKDKKVSVKSLVREIIFDWLDKGLFKEEYTLLFKSESYETWSKSTKRKHKELFFIWLEHLEKTRKQLNELFDSGDLIKNGNNITGSSLYYSKLDEDFVSDYKEQINYILPITGIFRFIQNDIMPIKCYKTLQGFRELSKKISDIFDINVNKKFEEYENDYYNQVISINMKFARFIDGLYNKIYINKKLQYEIEMNPDAFYFDVHQKSSPFSIINDYNKLIKDDC
;
A
#
# COMPACT_ATOMS: atom_id res chain seq x y z
N MET A 1 14.26 42.10 -11.97
CA MET A 1 14.27 43.29 -12.86
C MET A 1 15.23 44.38 -12.40
N LYS A 2 15.17 44.85 -11.14
CA LYS A 2 16.08 45.92 -10.66
C LYS A 2 17.58 45.55 -10.73
N ASP A 3 17.95 44.28 -10.53
CA ASP A 3 19.38 43.88 -10.50
C ASP A 3 20.07 43.81 -11.86
N ILE A 4 19.44 43.28 -12.91
CA ILE A 4 20.05 43.17 -14.25
C ILE A 4 20.30 44.54 -14.86
N THR A 5 19.33 45.45 -14.76
CA THR A 5 19.48 46.83 -15.21
C THR A 5 20.55 47.58 -14.41
N ASN A 6 20.74 47.24 -13.14
CA ASN A 6 21.83 47.79 -12.32
C ASN A 6 23.21 47.22 -12.69
N ILE A 7 23.30 45.94 -13.06
CA ILE A 7 24.54 45.31 -13.54
C ILE A 7 24.97 45.94 -14.88
N LEU A 8 24.06 46.09 -15.83
CA LEU A 8 24.34 46.69 -17.15
C LEU A 8 24.73 48.18 -17.08
N ARG A 9 24.29 48.90 -16.03
CA ARG A 9 24.66 50.30 -15.77
C ARG A 9 26.04 50.47 -15.11
N ARG A 10 26.68 49.40 -14.64
CA ARG A 10 28.03 49.46 -14.04
C ARG A 10 29.10 49.50 -15.13
N SER A 11 30.08 50.38 -14.97
CA SER A 11 31.22 50.52 -15.90
C SER A 11 32.20 49.33 -15.87
N LYS A 12 32.08 48.41 -14.91
CA LYS A 12 32.91 47.21 -14.76
C LYS A 12 32.04 46.01 -14.39
N ILE A 13 31.62 45.25 -15.40
CA ILE A 13 30.91 43.96 -15.24
C ILE A 13 31.95 42.84 -15.21
N THR A 14 31.92 42.00 -14.18
CA THR A 14 32.84 40.86 -14.02
C THR A 14 32.50 39.71 -15.00
N PRO A 15 33.44 38.80 -15.31
CA PRO A 15 33.16 37.59 -16.09
C PRO A 15 31.98 36.78 -15.56
N TYR A 16 31.87 36.68 -14.23
CA TYR A 16 30.77 36.00 -13.55
C TYR A 16 29.42 36.68 -13.84
N GLU A 17 29.31 37.99 -13.59
CA GLU A 17 28.08 38.75 -13.82
C GLU A 17 27.65 38.73 -15.30
N ARG A 18 28.61 38.72 -16.24
CA ARG A 18 28.32 38.58 -17.69
C ARG A 18 27.61 37.27 -17.98
N VAL A 19 28.18 36.15 -17.53
CA VAL A 19 27.60 34.83 -17.79
C VAL A 19 26.29 34.65 -17.03
N LYS A 20 26.19 35.16 -15.79
CA LYS A 20 24.95 35.18 -15.00
C LYS A 20 23.80 35.82 -15.79
N VAL A 21 24.03 37.02 -16.33
CA VAL A 21 23.03 37.76 -17.13
C VAL A 21 22.63 37.00 -18.41
N LEU A 22 23.57 36.32 -19.06
CA LEU A 22 23.27 35.46 -20.23
C LEU A 22 22.37 34.27 -19.86
N ILE A 23 22.63 33.63 -18.71
CA ILE A 23 21.79 32.55 -18.20
C ILE A 23 20.39 33.07 -17.88
N GLU A 24 20.26 34.20 -17.19
CA GLU A 24 18.95 34.82 -16.88
C GLU A 24 18.17 35.18 -18.15
N ASN A 25 18.85 35.73 -19.17
CA ASN A 25 18.23 36.00 -20.47
C ASN A 25 17.73 34.71 -21.14
N THR A 26 18.52 33.64 -21.07
CA THR A 26 18.16 32.32 -21.64
C THR A 26 16.96 31.73 -20.93
N ILE A 27 16.91 31.76 -19.59
CA ILE A 27 15.77 31.30 -18.80
C ILE A 27 14.51 32.10 -19.14
N HIS A 28 14.62 33.43 -19.22
CA HIS A 28 13.47 34.27 -19.54
C HIS A 28 12.91 34.01 -20.94
N TYR A 29 13.80 33.83 -21.94
CA TYR A 29 13.40 33.44 -23.29
C TYR A 29 12.72 32.07 -23.29
N GLU A 30 13.28 31.14 -22.54
CA GLU A 30 12.76 29.79 -22.35
C GLU A 30 11.36 29.74 -21.71
N GLU A 31 10.97 30.76 -20.93
CA GLU A 31 9.66 30.88 -20.27
C GLU A 31 8.66 31.71 -21.07
N THR A 32 9.11 32.77 -21.76
CA THR A 32 8.24 33.78 -22.36
C THR A 32 8.26 33.82 -23.89
N GLY A 33 9.24 33.14 -24.51
CA GLY A 33 9.53 33.22 -25.94
C GLY A 33 10.17 34.55 -26.38
N LYS A 34 10.52 35.44 -25.45
CA LYS A 34 11.13 36.76 -25.73
C LYS A 34 12.42 36.95 -24.94
N ASN A 35 13.41 37.60 -25.56
CA ASN A 35 14.64 37.95 -24.87
C ASN A 35 14.36 38.97 -23.76
N LEU A 36 15.04 38.80 -22.63
CA LEU A 36 15.04 39.76 -21.53
C LEU A 36 15.86 41.01 -21.88
N LEU A 37 16.92 40.80 -22.66
CA LEU A 37 17.85 41.83 -23.11
C LEU A 37 17.65 42.15 -24.60
N PRO A 38 17.76 43.43 -24.99
CA PRO A 38 17.91 43.82 -26.39
C PRO A 38 19.18 43.23 -27.02
N ASP A 39 19.17 43.03 -28.34
CA ASP A 39 20.33 42.51 -29.08
C ASP A 39 21.59 43.38 -28.90
N ALA A 40 21.42 44.70 -28.81
CA ALA A 40 22.53 45.62 -28.57
C ALA A 40 23.24 45.36 -27.21
N ASP A 41 22.48 45.06 -26.17
CA ASP A 41 23.02 44.76 -24.84
C ASP A 41 23.69 43.39 -24.82
N LEU A 42 23.15 42.40 -25.55
CA LEU A 42 23.76 41.09 -25.73
C LEU A 42 25.13 41.21 -26.42
N ILE A 43 25.20 41.92 -27.55
CA ILE A 43 26.45 42.17 -28.29
C ILE A 43 27.46 42.91 -27.40
N ALA A 44 27.01 43.87 -26.58
CA ALA A 44 27.87 44.60 -25.67
C ALA A 44 28.50 43.73 -24.57
N ILE A 45 27.76 42.71 -24.07
CA ILE A 45 28.26 41.84 -23.00
C ILE A 45 29.02 40.61 -23.51
N THR A 46 28.88 40.25 -24.79
CA THR A 46 29.57 39.11 -25.44
C THR A 46 30.67 39.55 -26.41
N GLU A 47 30.29 40.05 -27.60
CA GLU A 47 31.17 40.24 -28.76
C GLU A 47 32.05 41.48 -28.66
N ASN A 48 31.51 42.58 -28.14
CA ASN A 48 32.24 43.85 -28.01
C ASN A 48 33.06 43.95 -26.71
N TRP A 49 33.06 42.90 -25.89
CA TRP A 49 33.83 42.89 -24.65
C TRP A 49 35.29 42.49 -24.89
N ILE A 50 36.21 43.34 -24.40
CA ILE A 50 37.64 43.08 -24.47
C ILE A 50 38.16 42.80 -23.04
N PRO A 51 38.69 41.58 -22.78
CA PRO A 51 39.25 41.22 -21.48
C PRO A 51 40.55 41.98 -21.21
N LYS A 52 40.81 42.32 -19.95
CA LYS A 52 41.99 43.11 -19.56
C LYS A 52 43.24 42.25 -19.35
N HIS A 53 43.08 40.99 -18.94
CA HIS A 53 44.17 40.06 -18.68
C HIS A 53 43.74 38.60 -18.81
N SER A 54 44.72 37.69 -18.94
CA SER A 54 44.50 36.25 -19.12
C SER A 54 43.64 35.60 -18.02
N ALA A 55 43.75 36.07 -16.76
CA ALA A 55 42.92 35.54 -15.67
C ALA A 55 41.42 35.84 -15.86
N GLU A 56 41.06 36.98 -16.49
CA GLU A 56 39.67 37.35 -16.76
C GLU A 56 39.08 36.46 -17.86
N ILE A 57 39.91 36.13 -18.87
CA ILE A 57 39.58 35.18 -19.94
C ILE A 57 39.36 33.78 -19.36
N ASN A 58 40.25 33.31 -18.50
CA ASN A 58 40.14 31.97 -17.90
C ASN A 58 38.88 31.84 -17.05
N GLN A 59 38.55 32.88 -16.27
CA GLN A 59 37.34 32.90 -15.46
C GLN A 59 36.07 32.96 -16.32
N TYR A 60 36.05 33.78 -17.38
CA TYR A 60 34.95 33.81 -18.33
C TYR A 60 34.75 32.45 -19.02
N ASN A 61 35.83 31.84 -19.49
CA ASN A 61 35.82 30.54 -20.15
C ASN A 61 35.32 29.43 -19.23
N LYS A 62 35.65 29.47 -17.94
CA LYS A 62 35.12 28.55 -16.93
C LYS A 62 33.60 28.67 -16.85
N TYR A 63 33.08 29.87 -16.60
CA TYR A 63 31.63 30.06 -16.43
C TYR A 63 30.84 29.81 -17.70
N ILE A 64 31.34 30.23 -18.88
CA ILE A 64 30.63 29.99 -20.14
C ILE A 64 30.57 28.50 -20.49
N ARG A 65 31.55 27.68 -20.08
CA ARG A 65 31.49 26.21 -20.21
C ARG A 65 30.37 25.63 -19.38
N ILE A 66 30.27 26.03 -18.10
CA ILE A 66 29.18 25.59 -17.22
C ILE A 66 27.81 26.04 -17.77
N ALA A 67 27.71 27.26 -18.31
CA ALA A 67 26.48 27.76 -18.94
C ALA A 67 26.09 26.94 -20.18
N LYS A 68 27.06 26.60 -21.04
CA LYS A 68 26.83 25.72 -22.19
C LYS A 68 26.41 24.32 -21.75
N LEU A 69 27.07 23.77 -20.74
CA LEU A 69 26.76 22.47 -20.16
C LEU A 69 25.32 22.44 -19.63
N ARG A 70 24.86 23.51 -18.95
CA ARG A 70 23.46 23.66 -18.51
C ARG A 70 22.48 23.58 -19.68
N THR A 71 22.77 24.27 -20.78
CA THR A 71 21.90 24.25 -21.98
C THR A 71 21.84 22.86 -22.61
N THR A 72 22.97 22.17 -22.74
CA THR A 72 23.01 20.78 -23.24
C THR A 72 22.26 19.84 -22.30
N MET A 73 22.49 19.96 -20.99
CA MET A 73 21.81 19.17 -19.97
C MET A 73 20.29 19.36 -19.99
N ASN A 74 19.81 20.58 -20.23
CA ASN A 74 18.38 20.88 -20.35
C ASN A 74 17.77 20.19 -21.58
N LEU A 75 18.46 20.22 -22.73
CA LEU A 75 18.01 19.53 -23.93
C LEU A 75 17.96 18.02 -23.73
N ASP A 76 19.01 17.44 -23.15
CA ASP A 76 19.08 16.00 -22.85
C ASP A 76 18.01 15.58 -21.85
N ALA A 77 17.80 16.35 -20.78
CA ALA A 77 16.76 16.07 -19.80
C ALA A 77 15.36 16.12 -20.43
N LYS A 78 15.09 17.12 -21.29
CA LYS A 78 13.82 17.21 -22.03
C LYS A 78 13.62 16.04 -22.99
N MET A 79 14.64 15.66 -23.75
CA MET A 79 14.56 14.51 -24.65
C MET A 79 14.34 13.21 -23.86
N PHE A 80 15.07 13.03 -22.77
CA PHE A 80 14.93 11.87 -21.89
C PHE A 80 13.53 11.79 -21.28
N TYR A 81 13.01 12.91 -20.78
CA TYR A 81 11.64 13.04 -20.29
C TYR A 81 10.62 12.60 -21.36
N LEU A 82 10.65 13.21 -22.54
CA LEU A 82 9.69 12.93 -23.62
C LEU A 82 9.75 11.47 -24.09
N GLN A 83 10.96 10.88 -24.18
CA GLN A 83 11.13 9.47 -24.51
C GLN A 83 10.54 8.57 -23.43
N SER A 84 10.78 8.89 -22.16
CA SER A 84 10.28 8.12 -21.02
C SER A 84 8.77 8.20 -20.91
N GLU A 85 8.19 9.40 -21.10
CA GLU A 85 6.75 9.63 -21.14
C GLU A 85 6.10 8.85 -22.30
N ASN A 86 6.66 8.93 -23.51
CA ASN A 86 6.12 8.21 -24.66
C ASN A 86 6.08 6.69 -24.42
N ARG A 87 7.09 6.14 -23.73
CA ARG A 87 7.11 4.73 -23.33
C ARG A 87 5.97 4.40 -22.36
N LEU A 88 5.76 5.22 -21.32
CA LEU A 88 4.65 5.02 -20.36
C LEU A 88 3.27 5.16 -21.04
N LEU A 89 3.09 6.08 -21.98
CA LEU A 89 1.84 6.24 -22.72
C LEU A 89 1.51 5.00 -23.58
N ARG A 90 2.50 4.36 -24.19
CA ARG A 90 2.28 3.09 -24.91
C ARG A 90 1.83 1.97 -23.98
N ILE A 91 2.39 1.94 -22.77
CA ILE A 91 1.99 0.98 -21.72
C ILE A 91 0.55 1.21 -21.29
N HIS A 92 0.12 2.47 -21.13
CA HIS A 92 -1.27 2.78 -20.84
C HIS A 92 -2.22 2.17 -21.87
N GLY A 93 -1.90 2.31 -23.17
CA GLY A 93 -2.69 1.70 -24.24
C GLY A 93 -2.67 0.18 -24.22
N LEU A 94 -1.54 -0.44 -23.87
CA LEU A 94 -1.44 -1.89 -23.73
C LEU A 94 -2.30 -2.43 -22.59
N ILE A 95 -2.27 -1.80 -21.41
CA ILE A 95 -3.10 -2.19 -20.26
C ILE A 95 -4.58 -2.08 -20.61
N ASP A 96 -4.98 -0.98 -21.26
CA ASP A 96 -6.37 -0.76 -21.67
C ASP A 96 -6.80 -1.83 -22.70
N TYR A 97 -5.94 -2.14 -23.69
CA TYR A 97 -6.18 -3.19 -24.67
C TYR A 97 -6.37 -4.57 -24.04
N VAL A 98 -5.50 -4.95 -23.10
CA VAL A 98 -5.57 -6.25 -22.40
C VAL A 98 -6.86 -6.35 -21.58
N LYS A 99 -7.24 -5.26 -20.90
CA LYS A 99 -8.45 -5.18 -20.10
C LYS A 99 -9.72 -5.40 -20.93
N GLU A 100 -9.79 -4.79 -22.11
CA GLU A 100 -10.95 -4.88 -23.01
C GLU A 100 -11.05 -6.23 -23.71
N ASN A 101 -9.92 -6.78 -24.18
CA ASN A 101 -9.92 -7.96 -25.04
C ASN A 101 -9.90 -9.30 -24.28
N LYS A 102 -9.88 -9.28 -22.94
CA LYS A 102 -9.88 -10.49 -22.08
C LYS A 102 -8.82 -11.50 -22.54
N LEU A 103 -7.62 -11.01 -22.84
CA LEU A 103 -6.57 -11.80 -23.46
C LEU A 103 -6.25 -13.06 -22.65
N ALA A 104 -6.16 -14.20 -23.33
CA ALA A 104 -5.64 -15.42 -22.74
C ALA A 104 -4.10 -15.35 -22.71
N SER A 105 -3.47 -16.23 -21.92
CA SER A 105 -2.00 -16.35 -21.89
C SER A 105 -1.38 -16.53 -23.28
N LYS A 106 -2.08 -17.22 -24.20
CA LYS A 106 -1.67 -17.40 -25.60
C LYS A 106 -1.58 -16.09 -26.39
N ASP A 107 -2.34 -15.07 -26.02
CA ASP A 107 -2.32 -13.78 -26.73
C ASP A 107 -1.16 -12.89 -26.27
N LEU A 108 -0.61 -13.10 -25.07
CA LEU A 108 0.63 -12.43 -24.63
C LEU A 108 1.84 -12.89 -25.43
N ILE A 109 1.90 -14.19 -25.72
CA ILE A 109 2.94 -14.80 -26.55
C ILE A 109 2.91 -14.16 -27.93
N ARG A 110 1.70 -13.96 -28.49
CA ARG A 110 1.50 -13.24 -29.76
C ARG A 110 1.94 -11.77 -29.70
N LEU A 111 1.77 -11.12 -28.56
CA LEU A 111 2.22 -9.74 -28.33
C LEU A 111 3.73 -9.64 -28.01
N GLY A 112 4.45 -10.76 -27.95
CA GLY A 112 5.88 -10.82 -27.66
C GLY A 112 6.26 -10.54 -26.21
N LEU A 113 5.25 -10.32 -25.33
CA LEU A 113 5.42 -10.04 -23.90
C LEU A 113 5.84 -11.27 -23.10
N ASP A 114 5.70 -12.45 -23.71
CA ASP A 114 6.10 -13.75 -23.19
C ASP A 114 6.73 -14.55 -24.35
N SER A 115 7.62 -13.88 -25.09
CA SER A 115 8.16 -14.36 -26.38
C SER A 115 9.09 -15.57 -26.27
N THR A 116 9.59 -15.88 -25.08
CA THR A 116 10.46 -17.02 -24.81
C THR A 116 9.93 -17.86 -23.64
N GLU A 117 10.19 -19.17 -23.66
CA GLU A 117 9.88 -20.07 -22.53
C GLU A 117 10.61 -19.66 -21.24
N GLU A 118 11.80 -19.06 -21.38
CA GLU A 118 12.57 -18.51 -20.26
C GLU A 118 11.83 -17.34 -19.60
N ASN A 119 11.36 -16.34 -20.37
CA ASN A 119 10.58 -15.22 -19.86
C ASN A 119 9.30 -15.70 -19.17
N ARG A 120 8.63 -16.70 -19.76
CA ARG A 120 7.43 -17.29 -19.18
C ARG A 120 7.67 -17.96 -17.84
N THR A 121 8.79 -18.68 -17.75
CA THR A 121 9.21 -19.33 -16.50
C THR A 121 9.55 -18.29 -15.45
N GLU A 122 10.26 -17.22 -15.80
CA GLU A 122 10.55 -16.12 -14.88
C GLU A 122 9.29 -15.39 -14.41
N ASN A 123 8.37 -15.09 -15.32
CA ASN A 123 7.11 -14.43 -15.00
C ASN A 123 6.24 -15.30 -14.08
N LEU A 124 6.19 -16.62 -14.34
CA LEU A 124 5.52 -17.57 -13.46
C LEU A 124 6.17 -17.61 -12.08
N ASN A 125 7.49 -17.78 -12.00
CA ASN A 125 8.20 -17.82 -10.71
C ASN A 125 7.98 -16.53 -9.92
N TYR A 126 8.07 -15.37 -10.57
CA TYR A 126 7.77 -14.08 -9.95
C TYR A 126 6.35 -14.04 -9.38
N LEU A 127 5.36 -14.53 -10.13
CA LEU A 127 3.98 -14.60 -9.67
C LEU A 127 3.82 -15.53 -8.46
N LEU A 128 4.42 -16.72 -8.52
CA LEU A 128 4.35 -17.72 -7.44
C LEU A 128 5.03 -17.25 -6.15
N ASP A 129 6.12 -16.49 -6.26
CA ASP A 129 6.82 -15.90 -5.12
C ASP A 129 6.02 -14.76 -4.47
N ASN A 130 5.11 -14.14 -5.22
CA ASN A 130 4.33 -12.98 -4.78
C ASN A 130 2.83 -13.27 -4.62
N THR A 131 2.44 -14.53 -4.64
CA THR A 131 1.06 -14.97 -4.36
C THR A 131 1.03 -16.11 -3.35
N TYR A 132 -0.07 -16.19 -2.61
CA TYR A 132 -0.25 -17.20 -1.58
C TYR A 132 -1.74 -17.42 -1.29
N LEU A 133 -2.04 -18.44 -0.48
CA LEU A 133 -3.32 -18.57 0.20
C LEU A 133 -3.13 -18.43 1.72
N SER A 134 -4.00 -17.68 2.37
CA SER A 134 -4.00 -17.56 3.83
C SER A 134 -4.48 -18.88 4.46
N TYR A 135 -3.65 -19.47 5.32
CA TYR A 135 -3.96 -20.72 6.02
C TYR A 135 -5.23 -20.58 6.86
N SER A 136 -5.41 -19.47 7.58
CA SER A 136 -6.60 -19.25 8.41
C SER A 136 -7.87 -19.20 7.56
N LYS A 137 -7.83 -18.55 6.38
CA LYS A 137 -8.96 -18.52 5.45
C LYS A 137 -9.28 -19.91 4.88
N ILE A 138 -8.26 -20.68 4.49
CA ILE A 138 -8.46 -22.06 4.03
C ILE A 138 -9.07 -22.92 5.14
N LEU A 139 -8.51 -22.85 6.35
CA LEU A 139 -9.00 -23.61 7.49
C LEU A 139 -10.48 -23.29 7.75
N GLN A 140 -10.85 -22.01 7.77
CA GLN A 140 -12.23 -21.57 7.94
C GLN A 140 -13.15 -22.10 6.84
N GLN A 141 -12.81 -21.83 5.58
CA GLN A 141 -13.65 -22.18 4.43
C GLN A 141 -13.78 -23.69 4.25
N LYS A 142 -12.68 -24.44 4.36
CA LYS A 142 -12.68 -25.90 4.26
C LYS A 142 -13.47 -26.53 5.40
N THR A 143 -13.34 -26.01 6.63
CA THR A 143 -14.16 -26.47 7.77
C THR A 143 -15.64 -26.25 7.47
N PHE A 144 -16.03 -25.04 7.07
CA PHE A 144 -17.42 -24.72 6.74
C PHE A 144 -17.99 -25.61 5.64
N LEU A 145 -17.25 -25.77 4.54
CA LEU A 145 -17.69 -26.57 3.38
C LEU A 145 -17.76 -28.08 3.69
N SER A 146 -17.01 -28.56 4.69
CA SER A 146 -17.07 -29.96 5.14
C SER A 146 -18.34 -30.31 5.93
N LEU A 147 -19.08 -29.30 6.40
CA LEU A 147 -20.27 -29.49 7.24
C LEU A 147 -21.49 -29.90 6.41
N PRO A 148 -22.45 -30.63 6.99
CA PRO A 148 -23.74 -30.86 6.36
C PRO A 148 -24.44 -29.55 5.99
N LYS A 149 -25.16 -29.52 4.86
CA LYS A 149 -25.79 -28.31 4.35
C LYS A 149 -26.72 -27.63 5.37
N GLU A 150 -27.45 -28.41 6.16
CA GLU A 150 -28.32 -27.87 7.21
C GLU A 150 -27.55 -27.15 8.32
N VAL A 151 -26.37 -27.64 8.68
CA VAL A 151 -25.50 -27.00 9.68
C VAL A 151 -24.88 -25.73 9.10
N GLN A 152 -24.49 -25.75 7.83
CA GLN A 152 -24.02 -24.55 7.13
C GLN A 152 -25.08 -23.45 7.13
N ASP A 153 -26.32 -23.80 6.83
CA ASP A 153 -27.44 -22.86 6.78
C ASP A 153 -27.74 -22.28 8.18
N ASP A 154 -27.71 -23.10 9.24
CA ASP A 154 -27.87 -22.65 10.62
C ASP A 154 -26.71 -21.73 11.07
N LEU A 155 -25.46 -22.07 10.72
CA LEU A 155 -24.30 -21.24 11.04
C LEU A 155 -24.37 -19.85 10.38
N LEU A 156 -24.88 -19.78 9.14
CA LEU A 156 -25.09 -18.50 8.42
C LEU A 156 -26.19 -17.64 9.06
N LEU A 157 -27.08 -18.22 9.88
CA LEU A 157 -28.06 -17.45 10.65
C LEU A 157 -27.46 -16.83 11.92
N LEU A 158 -26.38 -17.42 12.45
CA LEU A 158 -25.61 -16.85 13.57
C LEU A 158 -24.75 -15.68 13.08
N ASP A 159 -23.98 -15.91 12.01
CA ASP A 159 -23.16 -14.88 11.36
C ASP A 159 -23.14 -15.12 9.84
N GLU A 160 -23.58 -14.13 9.05
CA GLU A 160 -23.66 -14.23 7.59
C GLU A 160 -22.27 -14.34 6.93
N TYR A 161 -21.21 -13.93 7.62
CA TYR A 161 -19.82 -13.95 7.15
C TYR A 161 -19.05 -15.18 7.60
N ILE A 162 -19.64 -16.08 8.40
CA ILE A 162 -18.96 -17.23 9.02
C ILE A 162 -18.22 -18.14 8.04
N LYS A 163 -18.63 -18.15 6.76
CA LYS A 163 -17.93 -18.90 5.71
C LYS A 163 -16.55 -18.30 5.40
N HIS A 164 -16.42 -16.97 5.45
CA HIS A 164 -15.27 -16.23 4.93
C HIS A 164 -14.46 -15.51 6.02
N ASP A 165 -15.08 -15.22 7.18
CA ASP A 165 -14.45 -14.62 8.34
C ASP A 165 -14.48 -15.59 9.53
N SER A 166 -13.31 -15.85 10.12
CA SER A 166 -13.17 -16.73 11.28
C SER A 166 -13.43 -16.01 12.59
N GLN A 167 -13.45 -14.67 12.59
CA GLN A 167 -13.46 -13.84 13.80
C GLN A 167 -14.53 -14.25 14.82
N TYR A 168 -15.79 -14.38 14.40
CA TYR A 168 -16.90 -14.69 15.30
C TYR A 168 -16.67 -16.03 16.01
N LEU A 169 -16.31 -17.08 15.27
CA LEU A 169 -16.08 -18.40 15.85
C LEU A 169 -14.76 -18.48 16.62
N ASP A 170 -13.71 -17.78 16.20
CA ASP A 170 -12.44 -17.70 16.93
C ASP A 170 -12.63 -17.06 18.31
N ASP A 171 -13.45 -16.01 18.40
CA ASP A 171 -13.81 -15.36 19.67
C ASP A 171 -14.57 -16.37 20.57
N HIS A 172 -15.50 -17.16 20.01
CA HIS A 172 -16.21 -18.21 20.77
C HIS A 172 -15.34 -19.40 21.18
N ILE A 173 -14.38 -19.79 20.35
CA ILE A 173 -13.41 -20.84 20.68
C ILE A 173 -12.50 -20.37 21.81
N LEU A 174 -12.02 -19.12 21.76
CA LEU A 174 -11.28 -18.52 22.88
C LEU A 174 -12.09 -18.58 24.17
N LEU A 175 -13.37 -18.16 24.12
CA LEU A 175 -14.24 -18.19 25.29
C LEU A 175 -14.44 -19.62 25.81
N TYR A 176 -14.64 -20.59 24.92
CA TYR A 176 -14.72 -22.01 25.30
C TYR A 176 -13.45 -22.47 26.01
N GLU A 177 -12.27 -22.20 25.45
CA GLU A 177 -10.99 -22.60 26.05
C GLU A 177 -10.75 -21.96 27.43
N LEU A 178 -11.25 -20.75 27.66
CA LEU A 178 -11.13 -20.07 28.95
C LEU A 178 -12.11 -20.59 30.01
N TYR A 179 -13.31 -21.04 29.59
CA TYR A 179 -14.41 -21.38 30.49
C TYR A 179 -14.75 -22.88 30.57
N LYS A 180 -14.12 -23.75 29.75
CA LYS A 180 -14.44 -25.20 29.72
C LYS A 180 -14.17 -25.92 31.04
N ASP A 181 -13.17 -25.49 31.81
CA ASP A 181 -12.74 -26.14 33.05
C ASP A 181 -13.31 -25.44 34.32
N SER A 182 -13.74 -24.17 34.20
CA SER A 182 -14.27 -23.40 35.32
C SER A 182 -15.08 -22.19 34.85
N ASP A 183 -16.13 -21.85 35.60
CA ASP A 183 -16.92 -20.64 35.41
C ASP A 183 -16.25 -19.37 35.99
N VAL A 184 -15.11 -19.54 36.65
CA VAL A 184 -14.34 -18.45 37.27
C VAL A 184 -13.00 -18.32 36.55
N LEU A 185 -12.76 -17.15 35.94
CA LEU A 185 -11.50 -16.86 35.27
C LEU A 185 -10.43 -16.45 36.28
N SER A 186 -9.24 -17.05 36.15
CA SER A 186 -8.03 -16.55 36.80
C SER A 186 -7.63 -15.17 36.25
N GLU A 187 -6.82 -14.43 36.99
CA GLU A 187 -6.36 -13.10 36.57
C GLU A 187 -5.67 -13.12 35.19
N LYS A 188 -4.83 -14.15 34.94
CA LYS A 188 -4.17 -14.34 33.65
C LYS A 188 -5.16 -14.59 32.50
N GLN A 189 -6.24 -15.31 32.76
CA GLN A 189 -7.28 -15.55 31.74
C GLN A 189 -8.09 -14.28 31.46
N LYS A 190 -8.40 -13.50 32.50
CA LYS A 190 -9.01 -12.17 32.33
C LYS A 190 -8.12 -11.24 31.52
N ASP A 191 -6.81 -11.27 31.71
CA ASP A 191 -5.86 -10.49 30.92
C ASP A 191 -5.90 -10.86 29.43
N ILE A 192 -5.90 -12.15 29.10
CA ILE A 192 -6.00 -12.62 27.71
C ILE A 192 -7.27 -12.10 27.05
N LEU A 193 -8.40 -12.22 27.75
CA LEU A 193 -9.70 -11.80 27.25
C LEU A 193 -9.81 -10.28 27.14
N PHE A 194 -9.27 -9.55 28.12
CA PHE A 194 -9.17 -8.09 28.09
C PHE A 194 -8.34 -7.64 26.88
N GLU A 195 -7.16 -8.20 26.63
CA GLU A 195 -6.34 -7.79 25.48
C GLU A 195 -7.09 -8.00 24.16
N LYS A 196 -7.87 -9.09 24.05
CA LYS A 196 -8.70 -9.34 22.86
C LYS A 196 -9.84 -8.34 22.71
N ILE A 197 -10.63 -8.11 23.75
CA ILE A 197 -11.69 -7.08 23.73
C ILE A 197 -11.10 -5.69 23.46
N TYR A 198 -9.99 -5.37 24.13
CA TYR A 198 -9.33 -4.07 24.00
C TYR A 198 -8.76 -3.85 22.59
N GLN A 199 -8.31 -4.91 21.92
CA GLN A 199 -7.92 -4.85 20.49
C GLN A 199 -9.10 -4.53 19.58
N ARG A 200 -10.31 -5.02 19.87
CA ARG A 200 -11.52 -4.73 19.07
C ARG A 200 -12.02 -3.31 19.25
N ILE A 201 -11.96 -2.79 20.47
CA ILE A 201 -12.49 -1.44 20.77
C ILE A 201 -11.51 -0.32 20.41
N LYS A 202 -10.23 -0.59 20.12
CA LYS A 202 -9.23 0.45 19.86
C LYS A 202 -8.86 0.55 18.38
N THR A 203 -8.56 1.76 17.93
CA THR A 203 -7.85 2.02 16.68
C THR A 203 -6.87 3.18 16.86
N VAL A 204 -5.99 3.38 15.88
CA VAL A 204 -5.05 4.50 15.84
C VAL A 204 -5.62 5.53 14.88
N GLY A 205 -5.98 6.71 15.40
CA GLY A 205 -6.44 7.83 14.58
C GLY A 205 -5.35 8.38 13.68
N THR A 206 -5.72 9.22 12.72
CA THR A 206 -4.82 9.86 11.74
C THR A 206 -3.67 10.65 12.38
N ASN A 207 -3.84 11.10 13.62
CA ASN A 207 -2.84 11.87 14.36
C ASN A 207 -1.97 10.98 15.27
N GLY A 208 -2.07 9.65 15.14
CA GLY A 208 -1.38 8.69 16.00
C GLY A 208 -2.01 8.49 17.38
N GLU A 209 -3.10 9.19 17.70
CA GLU A 209 -3.81 9.04 18.97
C GLU A 209 -4.67 7.77 18.99
N LEU A 210 -4.67 7.06 20.12
CA LEU A 210 -5.60 5.97 20.37
C LEU A 210 -7.04 6.50 20.45
N THR A 211 -7.91 5.93 19.63
CA THR A 211 -9.36 6.21 19.61
C THR A 211 -10.15 4.92 19.77
N PHE A 212 -11.44 5.04 20.09
CA PHE A 212 -12.33 3.89 20.20
C PHE A 212 -13.14 3.66 18.92
N VAL A 213 -13.28 2.40 18.53
CA VAL A 213 -14.08 1.94 17.39
C VAL A 213 -15.54 1.83 17.84
N ARG A 214 -16.44 2.53 17.16
CA ARG A 214 -17.88 2.49 17.48
C ARG A 214 -18.56 1.23 16.94
N TYR A 215 -18.24 0.86 15.70
CA TYR A 215 -18.88 -0.23 14.99
C TYR A 215 -17.93 -1.41 14.90
N GLY A 216 -18.15 -2.38 15.78
CA GLY A 216 -17.40 -3.61 15.85
C GLY A 216 -18.05 -4.55 16.85
N PHE A 217 -17.64 -5.82 16.82
CA PHE A 217 -18.14 -6.86 17.69
C PHE A 217 -16.98 -7.64 18.30
N PHE A 218 -17.19 -8.12 19.52
CA PHE A 218 -16.46 -9.24 20.09
C PHE A 218 -17.50 -10.29 20.47
N SER A 219 -17.47 -11.45 19.83
CA SER A 219 -18.51 -12.46 20.01
C SER A 219 -19.92 -11.85 19.87
N GLU A 220 -20.76 -11.91 20.91
CA GLU A 220 -22.17 -11.47 20.90
C GLU A 220 -22.39 -9.98 21.20
N PHE A 221 -21.36 -9.21 21.60
CA PHE A 221 -21.55 -7.82 22.02
C PHE A 221 -20.75 -6.81 21.20
N THR A 222 -21.27 -5.58 21.15
CA THR A 222 -20.68 -4.50 20.36
C THR A 222 -19.56 -3.80 21.10
N THR A 223 -18.61 -3.22 20.36
CA THR A 223 -17.61 -2.31 20.93
C THR A 223 -18.26 -1.09 21.59
N GLU A 224 -19.42 -0.66 21.09
CA GLU A 224 -20.24 0.36 21.73
C GLU A 224 -20.73 -0.07 23.13
N ALA A 225 -21.20 -1.31 23.29
CA ALA A 225 -21.65 -1.82 24.58
C ALA A 225 -20.53 -1.77 25.64
N VAL A 226 -19.30 -2.10 25.26
CA VAL A 226 -18.12 -2.00 26.14
C VAL A 226 -17.89 -0.55 26.59
N VAL A 227 -17.97 0.41 25.67
CA VAL A 227 -17.73 1.83 25.96
C VAL A 227 -18.87 2.42 26.79
N CYS A 228 -20.13 2.05 26.51
CA CYS A 228 -21.28 2.40 27.33
C CYS A 228 -21.15 1.83 28.75
N HIS A 229 -20.76 0.56 28.91
CA HIS A 229 -20.53 -0.04 30.22
C HIS A 229 -19.42 0.70 30.99
N CYS A 230 -18.35 1.12 30.31
CA CYS A 230 -17.34 1.98 30.92
C CYS A 230 -17.89 3.33 31.38
N ALA A 231 -18.79 3.94 30.60
CA ALA A 231 -19.44 5.19 30.96
C ALA A 231 -20.34 5.02 32.19
N ASP A 232 -21.14 3.95 32.21
CA ASP A 232 -22.04 3.62 33.31
C ASP A 232 -21.25 3.34 34.60
N TYR A 233 -20.16 2.56 34.52
CA TYR A 233 -19.27 2.30 35.66
C TYR A 233 -18.62 3.58 36.24
N LEU A 234 -18.40 4.59 35.38
CA LEU A 234 -17.77 5.86 35.75
C LEU A 234 -18.78 6.96 36.06
N ASP A 235 -20.08 6.65 36.11
CA ASP A 235 -21.18 7.61 36.28
C ASP A 235 -21.19 8.74 35.24
N ILE A 236 -20.73 8.47 34.02
CA ILE A 236 -20.74 9.41 32.90
C ILE A 236 -22.13 9.42 32.27
N LYS A 237 -22.83 10.55 32.32
CA LYS A 237 -24.15 10.70 31.70
C LYS A 237 -24.04 10.87 30.18
N TYR A 238 -24.84 10.10 29.45
CA TYR A 238 -24.96 10.21 27.99
C TYR A 238 -26.39 9.93 27.53
N ASN A 239 -26.74 10.45 26.35
CA ASN A 239 -27.96 10.12 25.64
C ASN A 239 -27.60 9.62 24.24
N LYS A 240 -28.02 8.40 23.88
CA LYS A 240 -27.70 7.79 22.57
C LYS A 240 -28.36 8.50 21.39
N GLU A 241 -29.40 9.29 21.65
CA GLU A 241 -30.08 10.11 20.64
C GLU A 241 -29.31 11.40 20.29
N ASP A 242 -28.37 11.82 21.14
CA ASP A 242 -27.63 13.07 20.92
C ASP A 242 -26.61 12.92 19.78
N GLU A 243 -26.64 13.86 18.83
CA GLU A 243 -25.63 13.94 17.79
C GLU A 243 -24.25 14.21 18.41
N GLY A 244 -23.36 13.21 18.34
CA GLY A 244 -22.02 13.28 18.92
C GLY A 244 -21.86 12.66 20.31
N TYR A 245 -22.87 11.95 20.85
CA TYR A 245 -22.76 11.27 22.16
C TYR A 245 -21.52 10.37 22.25
N TRP A 246 -21.20 9.64 21.17
CA TRP A 246 -20.03 8.77 21.10
C TRP A 246 -18.75 9.54 21.42
N ASN A 247 -18.54 10.68 20.76
CA ASN A 247 -17.35 11.50 20.96
C ASN A 247 -17.31 12.09 22.38
N ASN A 248 -18.46 12.44 22.93
CA ASN A 248 -18.58 12.93 24.30
C ASN A 248 -18.20 11.86 25.33
N ILE A 249 -18.76 10.65 25.22
CA ILE A 249 -18.42 9.52 26.12
C ILE A 249 -16.92 9.23 26.06
N VAL A 250 -16.36 9.08 24.85
CA VAL A 250 -14.93 8.75 24.70
C VAL A 250 -14.04 9.84 25.31
N ARG A 251 -14.38 11.11 25.11
CA ARG A 251 -13.66 12.24 25.71
C ARG A 251 -13.73 12.19 27.24
N ASP A 252 -14.91 11.92 27.79
CA ASP A 252 -15.13 11.97 29.22
C ASP A 252 -14.48 10.77 29.93
N ILE A 253 -14.46 9.58 29.31
CA ILE A 253 -13.64 8.44 29.78
C ILE A 253 -12.14 8.80 29.81
N LYS A 254 -11.63 9.45 28.75
CA LYS A 254 -10.23 9.92 28.70
C LYS A 254 -9.95 10.93 29.81
N LYS A 255 -10.89 11.81 30.11
CA LYS A 255 -10.79 12.78 31.21
C LYS A 255 -10.75 12.06 32.57
N CYS A 256 -11.64 11.09 32.81
CA CYS A 256 -11.63 10.27 34.02
C CYS A 256 -10.28 9.55 34.23
N ALA A 257 -9.70 8.98 33.17
CA ALA A 257 -8.38 8.36 33.25
C ALA A 257 -7.28 9.36 33.66
N LYS A 258 -7.32 10.57 33.07
CA LYS A 258 -6.40 11.66 33.41
C LYS A 258 -6.55 12.12 34.86
N ASP A 259 -7.78 12.30 35.32
CA ASP A 259 -8.09 12.74 36.68
C ASP A 259 -7.65 11.69 37.72
N LYS A 260 -7.81 10.40 37.40
CA LYS A 260 -7.32 9.27 38.20
C LYS A 260 -5.82 9.00 38.06
N LYS A 261 -5.09 9.74 37.20
CA LYS A 261 -3.66 9.55 36.89
C LYS A 261 -3.29 8.13 36.44
N VAL A 262 -4.17 7.49 35.69
CA VAL A 262 -3.97 6.16 35.10
C VAL A 262 -4.04 6.22 33.58
N SER A 263 -3.51 5.20 32.89
CA SER A 263 -3.71 5.08 31.45
C SER A 263 -5.16 4.70 31.14
N VAL A 264 -5.68 5.13 29.97
CA VAL A 264 -7.01 4.71 29.50
C VAL A 264 -7.11 3.18 29.42
N LYS A 265 -6.05 2.51 28.96
CA LYS A 265 -5.98 1.05 28.90
C LYS A 265 -6.13 0.42 30.28
N SER A 266 -5.43 0.95 31.29
CA SER A 266 -5.50 0.46 32.67
C SER A 266 -6.89 0.67 33.28
N LEU A 267 -7.50 1.82 33.03
CA LEU A 267 -8.86 2.11 33.50
C LEU A 267 -9.88 1.15 32.89
N VAL A 268 -9.84 0.97 31.56
CA VAL A 268 -10.75 0.04 30.87
C VAL A 268 -10.50 -1.41 31.30
N ARG A 269 -9.25 -1.80 31.58
CA ARG A 269 -8.93 -3.13 32.12
C ARG A 269 -9.63 -3.40 33.44
N GLU A 270 -9.53 -2.47 34.38
CA GLU A 270 -10.18 -2.58 35.70
C GLU A 270 -11.69 -2.76 35.56
N ILE A 271 -12.32 -1.95 34.71
CA ILE A 271 -13.76 -2.02 34.46
C ILE A 271 -14.16 -3.34 33.81
N ILE A 272 -13.45 -3.79 32.77
CA ILE A 272 -13.75 -5.06 32.11
C ILE A 272 -13.54 -6.24 33.07
N PHE A 273 -12.53 -6.19 33.94
CA PHE A 273 -12.30 -7.23 34.94
C PHE A 273 -13.48 -7.33 35.92
N ASP A 274 -13.95 -6.20 36.42
CA ASP A 274 -15.12 -6.13 37.29
C ASP A 274 -16.37 -6.66 36.57
N TRP A 275 -16.57 -6.28 35.31
CA TRP A 275 -17.70 -6.76 34.50
C TRP A 275 -17.67 -8.28 34.27
N LEU A 276 -16.48 -8.83 33.99
CA LEU A 276 -16.26 -10.28 33.85
C LEU A 276 -16.62 -11.05 35.12
N ASP A 277 -16.34 -10.48 36.29
CA ASP A 277 -16.68 -11.09 37.58
C ASP A 277 -18.17 -11.03 37.87
N LYS A 278 -18.77 -9.85 37.62
CA LYS A 278 -20.14 -9.53 38.01
C LYS A 278 -21.20 -10.12 37.10
N GLY A 279 -20.98 -10.23 35.79
CA GLY A 279 -22.10 -10.65 34.95
C GLY A 279 -21.89 -10.79 33.45
N LEU A 280 -20.79 -10.32 32.86
CA LEU A 280 -20.67 -10.22 31.39
C LEU A 280 -21.09 -11.50 30.66
N PHE A 281 -20.55 -12.66 31.07
CA PHE A 281 -20.86 -13.97 30.48
C PHE A 281 -21.70 -14.89 31.38
N LYS A 282 -22.28 -14.34 32.46
CA LYS A 282 -23.14 -15.07 33.40
C LYS A 282 -24.59 -14.63 33.33
N GLU A 283 -24.82 -13.34 33.16
CA GLU A 283 -26.13 -12.69 33.25
C GLU A 283 -26.49 -11.94 31.96
N GLU A 284 -25.52 -11.30 31.31
CA GLU A 284 -25.79 -10.39 30.19
C GLU A 284 -25.67 -11.05 28.81
N TYR A 285 -24.56 -11.76 28.55
CA TYR A 285 -24.30 -12.40 27.27
C TYR A 285 -24.11 -13.90 27.43
N THR A 286 -24.94 -14.68 26.74
CA THR A 286 -24.85 -16.14 26.80
C THR A 286 -23.77 -16.64 25.86
N LEU A 287 -22.80 -17.37 26.39
CA LEU A 287 -21.75 -18.02 25.60
C LEU A 287 -22.34 -19.04 24.63
N LEU A 288 -21.92 -19.03 23.36
CA LEU A 288 -22.48 -19.89 22.31
C LEU A 288 -22.46 -21.38 22.69
N PHE A 289 -21.37 -21.87 23.28
CA PHE A 289 -21.23 -23.26 23.73
C PHE A 289 -22.10 -23.64 24.95
N LYS A 290 -22.73 -22.65 25.60
CA LYS A 290 -23.72 -22.84 26.69
C LYS A 290 -25.15 -22.48 26.26
N SER A 291 -25.32 -21.92 25.07
CA SER A 291 -26.62 -21.43 24.62
C SER A 291 -27.54 -22.58 24.20
N GLU A 292 -28.66 -22.73 24.91
CA GLU A 292 -29.77 -23.63 24.57
C GLU A 292 -30.77 -22.99 23.59
N SER A 293 -30.52 -21.75 23.18
CA SER A 293 -31.39 -21.00 22.28
C SER A 293 -31.29 -21.52 20.85
N TYR A 294 -32.33 -21.21 20.09
CA TYR A 294 -32.41 -21.31 18.64
C TYR A 294 -32.53 -19.93 17.98
N GLU A 295 -32.75 -18.88 18.77
CA GLU A 295 -33.12 -17.56 18.25
C GLU A 295 -31.88 -16.79 17.80
N THR A 296 -31.92 -16.31 16.56
CA THR A 296 -30.98 -15.30 16.05
C THR A 296 -31.72 -14.01 15.73
N TRP A 297 -30.99 -12.96 15.33
CA TRP A 297 -31.57 -11.66 15.01
C TRP A 297 -32.58 -11.70 13.85
N SER A 298 -32.47 -12.68 12.94
CA SER A 298 -33.30 -12.75 11.73
C SER A 298 -34.29 -13.91 11.76
N LYS A 299 -33.83 -15.11 12.11
CA LYS A 299 -34.62 -16.36 12.10
C LYS A 299 -34.06 -17.33 13.13
N SER A 300 -34.86 -18.32 13.51
CA SER A 300 -34.37 -19.40 14.37
C SER A 300 -33.55 -20.42 13.59
N THR A 301 -32.46 -20.89 14.18
CA THR A 301 -31.73 -22.09 13.73
C THR A 301 -32.57 -23.34 13.96
N LYS A 302 -32.27 -24.42 13.24
CA LYS A 302 -32.89 -25.73 13.48
C LYS A 302 -32.26 -26.46 14.66
N ARG A 303 -30.95 -26.26 14.87
CA ARG A 303 -30.18 -26.83 15.98
C ARG A 303 -29.91 -25.78 17.05
N LYS A 304 -29.69 -26.23 18.28
CA LYS A 304 -29.29 -25.32 19.36
C LYS A 304 -27.93 -24.73 19.07
N HIS A 305 -27.71 -23.50 19.51
CA HIS A 305 -26.45 -22.79 19.34
C HIS A 305 -25.24 -23.59 19.87
N LYS A 306 -25.37 -24.21 21.06
CA LYS A 306 -24.31 -25.07 21.61
C LYS A 306 -23.98 -26.27 20.71
N GLU A 307 -24.98 -26.86 20.07
CA GLU A 307 -24.78 -28.03 19.20
C GLU A 307 -24.03 -27.62 17.94
N LEU A 308 -24.40 -26.48 17.35
CA LEU A 308 -23.71 -25.89 16.21
C LEU A 308 -22.24 -25.62 16.53
N PHE A 309 -21.96 -25.03 17.70
CA PHE A 309 -20.59 -24.77 18.16
C PHE A 309 -19.76 -26.04 18.26
N PHE A 310 -20.26 -27.10 18.90
CA PHE A 310 -19.49 -28.34 19.05
C PHE A 310 -19.31 -29.09 17.73
N ILE A 311 -20.31 -29.07 16.84
CA ILE A 311 -20.17 -29.63 15.50
C ILE A 311 -19.09 -28.88 14.72
N TRP A 312 -19.09 -27.55 14.78
CA TRP A 312 -18.04 -26.72 14.18
C TRP A 312 -16.65 -27.07 14.74
N LEU A 313 -16.50 -27.08 16.06
CA LEU A 313 -15.23 -27.32 16.73
C LEU A 313 -14.64 -28.68 16.37
N GLU A 314 -15.47 -29.72 16.32
CA GLU A 314 -15.06 -31.06 15.91
C GLU A 314 -14.54 -31.07 14.46
N HIS A 315 -15.26 -30.44 13.53
CA HIS A 315 -14.85 -30.36 12.13
C HIS A 315 -13.60 -29.47 11.94
N LEU A 316 -13.46 -28.42 12.75
CA LEU A 316 -12.30 -27.54 12.73
C LEU A 316 -11.03 -28.30 13.11
N GLU A 317 -11.06 -29.08 14.19
CA GLU A 317 -9.90 -29.87 14.61
C GLU A 317 -9.56 -30.98 13.61
N LYS A 318 -10.57 -31.63 13.00
CA LYS A 318 -10.34 -32.58 11.90
C LYS A 318 -9.67 -31.93 10.70
N THR A 319 -10.20 -30.79 10.24
CA THR A 319 -9.65 -30.03 9.10
C THR A 319 -8.24 -29.54 9.40
N ARG A 320 -8.01 -29.03 10.61
CA ARG A 320 -6.68 -28.60 11.07
C ARG A 320 -5.68 -29.74 11.03
N LYS A 321 -6.05 -30.92 11.55
CA LYS A 321 -5.20 -32.10 11.53
C LYS A 321 -4.87 -32.53 10.10
N GLN A 322 -5.86 -32.61 9.22
CA GLN A 322 -5.66 -32.93 7.80
C GLN A 322 -4.69 -31.95 7.13
N LEU A 323 -4.88 -30.65 7.32
CA LEU A 323 -3.98 -29.63 6.75
C LEU A 323 -2.56 -29.73 7.33
N ASN A 324 -2.42 -30.03 8.62
CA ASN A 324 -1.11 -30.23 9.24
C ASN A 324 -0.38 -31.44 8.67
N GLU A 325 -1.09 -32.55 8.42
CA GLU A 325 -0.51 -33.73 7.78
C GLU A 325 0.06 -33.41 6.38
N LEU A 326 -0.58 -32.50 5.62
CA LEU A 326 -0.07 -32.03 4.32
C LEU A 326 1.18 -31.14 4.43
N PHE A 327 1.35 -30.42 5.54
CA PHE A 327 2.57 -29.67 5.80
C PHE A 327 3.69 -30.59 6.28
N ASP A 328 3.37 -31.56 7.14
CA ASP A 328 4.33 -32.52 7.69
C ASP A 328 4.88 -33.47 6.60
N SER A 329 4.06 -33.83 5.60
CA SER A 329 4.49 -34.61 4.44
C SER A 329 5.35 -33.81 3.45
N GLY A 330 5.33 -32.47 3.53
CA GLY A 330 5.97 -31.57 2.57
C GLY A 330 5.16 -31.37 1.28
N ASP A 331 3.92 -31.86 1.19
CA ASP A 331 3.05 -31.64 0.04
C ASP A 331 2.63 -30.16 -0.10
N LEU A 332 2.61 -29.44 1.01
CA LEU A 332 2.42 -27.98 1.07
C LEU A 332 3.52 -27.33 1.92
N ILE A 333 3.86 -26.10 1.59
CA ILE A 333 4.87 -25.33 2.33
C ILE A 333 4.23 -24.04 2.85
N LYS A 334 4.38 -23.80 4.16
CA LYS A 334 3.85 -22.61 4.85
C LYS A 334 4.98 -21.69 5.30
N ASN A 335 4.81 -20.38 5.08
CA ASN A 335 5.63 -19.32 5.65
C ASN A 335 4.76 -18.40 6.52
N GLY A 336 4.95 -18.44 7.84
CA GLY A 336 4.06 -17.74 8.77
C GLY A 336 2.64 -18.29 8.70
N ASN A 337 1.66 -17.46 8.30
CA ASN A 337 0.27 -17.87 8.05
C ASN A 337 -0.03 -18.17 6.57
N ASN A 338 0.96 -18.08 5.68
CA ASN A 338 0.73 -18.10 4.23
C ASN A 338 1.19 -19.43 3.65
N ILE A 339 0.35 -20.11 2.88
CA ILE A 339 0.75 -21.25 2.07
C ILE A 339 1.36 -20.73 0.78
N THR A 340 2.63 -21.10 0.52
CA THR A 340 3.42 -20.53 -0.57
C THR A 340 2.84 -20.88 -1.94
N GLY A 341 2.88 -19.91 -2.86
CA GLY A 341 2.36 -20.08 -4.19
C GLY A 341 3.01 -21.20 -4.98
N SER A 342 4.33 -21.32 -4.89
CA SER A 342 5.10 -22.40 -5.51
C SER A 342 4.64 -23.79 -5.04
N SER A 343 4.40 -23.97 -3.73
CA SER A 343 3.92 -25.27 -3.23
C SER A 343 2.52 -25.60 -3.76
N LEU A 344 1.61 -24.62 -3.81
CA LEU A 344 0.25 -24.80 -4.34
C LEU A 344 0.26 -25.10 -5.84
N TYR A 345 1.04 -24.36 -6.62
CA TYR A 345 1.07 -24.51 -8.08
C TYR A 345 1.64 -25.85 -8.54
N TYR A 346 2.70 -26.34 -7.89
CA TYR A 346 3.34 -27.60 -8.25
C TYR A 346 2.76 -28.82 -7.53
N SER A 347 1.90 -28.61 -6.52
CA SER A 347 1.25 -29.70 -5.78
C SER A 347 0.45 -30.62 -6.70
N LYS A 348 0.44 -31.92 -6.41
CA LYS A 348 -0.41 -32.91 -7.08
C LYS A 348 -1.65 -33.26 -6.26
N LEU A 349 -1.88 -32.57 -5.16
CA LEU A 349 -3.05 -32.78 -4.30
C LEU A 349 -4.33 -32.52 -5.07
N ASP A 350 -5.30 -33.41 -4.87
CA ASP A 350 -6.67 -33.29 -5.37
C ASP A 350 -7.52 -32.57 -4.32
N GLU A 351 -7.22 -31.28 -4.17
CA GLU A 351 -7.84 -30.39 -3.18
C GLU A 351 -8.40 -29.15 -3.88
N ASP A 352 -9.62 -28.76 -3.55
CA ASP A 352 -10.34 -27.65 -4.22
C ASP A 352 -9.52 -26.35 -4.18
N PHE A 353 -8.87 -26.04 -3.05
CA PHE A 353 -8.06 -24.82 -2.92
C PHE A 353 -6.79 -24.86 -3.78
N VAL A 354 -6.25 -26.04 -4.08
CA VAL A 354 -5.11 -26.22 -4.99
C VAL A 354 -5.56 -26.02 -6.43
N SER A 355 -6.70 -26.60 -6.81
CA SER A 355 -7.33 -26.42 -8.12
C SER A 355 -7.66 -24.94 -8.37
N ASP A 356 -8.37 -24.31 -7.44
CA ASP A 356 -8.76 -22.89 -7.52
C ASP A 356 -7.53 -21.99 -7.66
N TYR A 357 -6.47 -22.25 -6.88
CA TYR A 357 -5.23 -21.46 -6.97
C TYR A 357 -4.58 -21.58 -8.36
N LYS A 358 -4.44 -22.79 -8.90
CA LYS A 358 -3.88 -23.01 -10.24
C LYS A 358 -4.70 -22.36 -11.34
N GLU A 359 -6.03 -22.43 -11.24
CA GLU A 359 -6.92 -21.76 -12.19
C GLU A 359 -6.70 -20.24 -12.15
N GLN A 360 -6.60 -19.65 -10.97
CA GLN A 360 -6.36 -18.21 -10.78
C GLN A 360 -5.01 -17.76 -11.35
N ILE A 361 -3.95 -18.54 -11.17
CA ILE A 361 -2.63 -18.24 -11.73
C ILE A 361 -2.69 -18.05 -13.26
N ASN A 362 -3.50 -18.85 -13.97
CA ASN A 362 -3.64 -18.71 -15.42
C ASN A 362 -4.25 -17.36 -15.85
N TYR A 363 -5.08 -16.76 -15.01
CA TYR A 363 -5.68 -15.45 -15.26
C TYR A 363 -4.75 -14.29 -14.91
N ILE A 364 -3.87 -14.47 -13.92
CA ILE A 364 -2.99 -13.42 -13.39
C ILE A 364 -1.65 -13.37 -14.11
N LEU A 365 -1.15 -14.52 -14.60
CA LEU A 365 0.10 -14.62 -15.34
C LEU A 365 0.23 -13.58 -16.49
N PRO A 366 -0.83 -13.31 -17.28
CA PRO A 366 -0.83 -12.21 -18.24
C PRO A 366 -0.47 -10.84 -17.71
N ILE A 367 -1.03 -10.48 -16.56
CA ILE A 367 -0.75 -9.19 -15.91
C ILE A 367 0.69 -9.16 -15.43
N THR A 368 1.17 -10.29 -14.90
CA THR A 368 2.54 -10.40 -14.41
C THR A 368 3.54 -10.17 -15.54
N GLY A 369 3.32 -10.75 -16.72
CA GLY A 369 4.16 -10.52 -17.89
C GLY A 369 4.22 -9.04 -18.29
N ILE A 370 3.07 -8.35 -18.32
CA ILE A 370 3.03 -6.91 -18.63
C ILE A 370 3.77 -6.10 -17.55
N PHE A 371 3.53 -6.40 -16.28
CA PHE A 371 4.20 -5.72 -15.17
C PHE A 371 5.72 -5.88 -15.25
N ARG A 372 6.19 -7.12 -15.47
CA ARG A 372 7.60 -7.47 -15.60
C ARG A 372 8.25 -6.80 -16.81
N PHE A 373 7.56 -6.76 -17.95
CA PHE A 373 8.00 -6.00 -19.13
C PHE A 373 8.21 -4.52 -18.80
N ILE A 374 7.26 -3.89 -18.10
CA ILE A 374 7.42 -2.49 -17.68
C ILE A 374 8.59 -2.33 -16.72
N GLN A 375 8.70 -3.23 -15.73
CA GLN A 375 9.75 -3.20 -14.73
C GLN A 375 11.15 -3.29 -15.37
N ASN A 376 11.32 -4.20 -16.32
CA ASN A 376 12.63 -4.55 -16.88
C ASN A 376 12.99 -3.71 -18.12
N ASP A 377 12.04 -3.45 -19.02
CA ASP A 377 12.31 -2.78 -20.30
C ASP A 377 12.04 -1.27 -20.26
N ILE A 378 10.99 -0.85 -19.55
CA ILE A 378 10.64 0.58 -19.43
C ILE A 378 11.34 1.23 -18.24
N MET A 379 11.57 0.46 -17.17
CA MET A 379 12.32 0.84 -15.97
C MET A 379 11.84 2.16 -15.34
N PRO A 380 10.54 2.30 -14.99
CA PRO A 380 9.96 3.57 -14.55
C PRO A 380 10.70 4.18 -13.36
N ILE A 381 11.10 3.36 -12.38
CA ILE A 381 11.85 3.81 -11.21
C ILE A 381 13.21 4.40 -11.63
N LYS A 382 13.93 3.74 -12.56
CA LYS A 382 15.24 4.20 -13.04
C LYS A 382 15.12 5.50 -13.86
N CYS A 383 14.08 5.62 -14.68
CA CYS A 383 13.76 6.84 -15.42
C CYS A 383 13.49 8.00 -14.47
N TYR A 384 12.66 7.79 -13.44
CA TYR A 384 12.40 8.79 -12.40
C TYR A 384 13.70 9.22 -11.68
N LYS A 385 14.53 8.26 -11.24
CA LYS A 385 15.83 8.57 -10.61
C LYS A 385 16.78 9.36 -11.52
N THR A 386 16.69 9.15 -12.83
CA THR A 386 17.49 9.90 -13.80
C THR A 386 17.01 11.35 -13.91
N LEU A 387 15.69 11.58 -13.95
CA LEU A 387 15.12 12.94 -13.90
C LEU A 387 15.45 13.65 -12.58
N GLN A 388 15.37 12.94 -11.45
CA GLN A 388 15.82 13.43 -10.15
C GLN A 388 17.32 13.81 -10.19
N GLY A 389 18.15 12.98 -10.81
CA GLY A 389 19.57 13.27 -11.01
C GLY A 389 19.81 14.56 -11.80
N PHE A 390 19.06 14.80 -12.88
CA PHE A 390 19.14 16.06 -13.62
C PHE A 390 18.75 17.27 -12.77
N ARG A 391 17.71 17.14 -11.93
CA ARG A 391 17.31 18.20 -10.99
C ARG A 391 18.39 18.46 -9.94
N GLU A 392 19.03 17.42 -9.40
CA GLU A 392 20.12 17.58 -8.44
C GLU A 392 21.35 18.26 -9.06
N LEU A 393 21.64 17.95 -10.33
CA LEU A 393 22.70 18.62 -11.09
C LEU A 393 22.37 20.08 -11.36
N SER A 394 21.12 20.41 -11.71
CA SER A 394 20.71 21.80 -11.93
C SER A 394 20.76 22.63 -10.64
N LYS A 395 20.52 22.02 -9.46
CA LYS A 395 20.74 22.70 -8.17
C LYS A 395 22.19 23.13 -7.99
N LYS A 396 23.16 22.27 -8.30
CA LYS A 396 24.59 22.63 -8.25
C LYS A 396 24.91 23.82 -9.16
N ILE A 397 24.32 23.86 -10.36
CA ILE A 397 24.49 24.98 -11.28
C ILE A 397 23.80 26.25 -10.75
N SER A 398 22.63 26.10 -10.12
CA SER A 398 21.92 27.20 -9.46
C SER A 398 22.78 27.83 -8.37
N ASP A 399 23.47 27.02 -7.57
CA ASP A 399 24.36 27.48 -6.50
C ASP A 399 25.58 28.23 -7.05
N ILE A 400 26.11 27.81 -8.22
CA ILE A 400 27.25 28.47 -8.86
C ILE A 400 26.89 29.89 -9.32
N PHE A 401 25.71 30.08 -9.92
CA PHE A 401 25.30 31.35 -10.52
C PHE A 401 24.36 32.19 -9.66
N ASP A 402 23.89 31.65 -8.53
CA ASP A 402 22.87 32.28 -7.69
C ASP A 402 21.64 32.68 -8.54
N ILE A 403 21.18 31.73 -9.36
CA ILE A 403 19.97 31.81 -10.20
C ILE A 403 19.22 30.49 -10.09
N ASN A 404 17.90 30.54 -9.94
CA ASN A 404 17.09 29.33 -10.01
C ASN A 404 16.97 28.82 -11.46
N VAL A 405 17.73 27.78 -11.82
CA VAL A 405 17.61 27.07 -13.10
C VAL A 405 16.80 25.77 -13.00
N ASN A 406 16.21 25.47 -11.85
CA ASN A 406 15.68 24.15 -11.51
C ASN A 406 14.25 23.91 -12.03
N LYS A 407 13.47 24.98 -12.23
CA LYS A 407 12.03 24.93 -12.49
C LYS A 407 11.62 23.90 -13.55
N LYS A 408 12.27 23.88 -14.72
CA LYS A 408 11.95 22.92 -15.79
C LYS A 408 12.28 21.46 -15.42
N PHE A 409 13.37 21.25 -14.69
CA PHE A 409 13.75 19.91 -14.23
C PHE A 409 12.76 19.40 -13.18
N GLU A 410 12.25 20.29 -12.32
CA GLU A 410 11.17 19.99 -11.38
C GLU A 410 9.86 19.65 -12.10
N GLU A 411 9.49 20.39 -13.15
CA GLU A 411 8.35 20.07 -14.00
C GLU A 411 8.47 18.66 -14.60
N TYR A 412 9.60 18.33 -15.24
CA TYR A 412 9.82 16.99 -15.83
C TYR A 412 9.75 15.86 -14.79
N GLU A 413 10.35 16.05 -13.61
CA GLU A 413 10.31 15.06 -12.53
C GLU A 413 8.89 14.86 -11.99
N ASN A 414 8.18 15.95 -11.71
CA ASN A 414 6.83 15.91 -11.14
C ASN A 414 5.82 15.32 -12.13
N ASP A 415 5.88 15.72 -13.40
CA ASP A 415 5.00 15.19 -14.44
C ASP A 415 5.23 13.69 -14.62
N TYR A 416 6.49 13.25 -14.69
CA TYR A 416 6.81 11.83 -14.79
C TYR A 416 6.36 11.03 -13.56
N TYR A 417 6.53 11.58 -12.35
CA TYR A 417 6.03 10.99 -11.11
C TYR A 417 4.51 10.74 -11.18
N ASN A 418 3.75 11.74 -11.63
CA ASN A 418 2.30 11.61 -11.80
C ASN A 418 1.93 10.52 -12.82
N GLN A 419 2.71 10.34 -13.89
CA GLN A 419 2.51 9.25 -14.85
C GLN A 419 2.76 7.86 -14.22
N VAL A 420 3.79 7.72 -13.38
CA VAL A 420 4.04 6.46 -12.65
C VAL A 420 2.88 6.14 -11.70
N ILE A 421 2.37 7.12 -10.96
CA ILE A 421 1.17 6.95 -10.12
C ILE A 421 -0.03 6.49 -10.96
N SER A 422 -0.26 7.14 -12.12
CA SER A 422 -1.34 6.80 -13.02
C SER A 422 -1.28 5.33 -13.48
N ILE A 423 -0.09 4.83 -13.81
CA ILE A 423 0.13 3.42 -14.15
C ILE A 423 -0.19 2.51 -12.98
N ASN A 424 0.29 2.82 -11.77
CA ASN A 424 0.00 2.04 -10.57
C ASN A 424 -1.52 1.96 -10.31
N MET A 425 -2.23 3.08 -10.44
CA MET A 425 -3.70 3.11 -10.31
C MET A 425 -4.40 2.26 -11.38
N LYS A 426 -3.88 2.24 -12.61
CA LYS A 426 -4.44 1.38 -13.67
C LYS A 426 -4.21 -0.11 -13.37
N PHE A 427 -3.03 -0.50 -12.89
CA PHE A 427 -2.77 -1.88 -12.48
C PHE A 427 -3.67 -2.31 -11.34
N ALA A 428 -3.78 -1.50 -10.28
CA ALA A 428 -4.67 -1.78 -9.14
C ALA A 428 -6.11 -2.03 -9.62
N ARG A 429 -6.66 -1.12 -10.43
CA ARG A 429 -8.01 -1.29 -11.00
C ARG A 429 -8.14 -2.53 -11.90
N PHE A 430 -7.07 -2.90 -12.60
CA PHE A 430 -7.11 -4.07 -13.47
C PHE A 430 -7.07 -5.36 -12.66
N ILE A 431 -6.24 -5.41 -11.63
CA ILE A 431 -6.19 -6.48 -10.63
C ILE A 431 -7.57 -6.61 -9.95
N ASP A 432 -8.13 -5.54 -9.39
CA ASP A 432 -9.48 -5.55 -8.79
C ASP A 432 -10.56 -6.05 -9.78
N GLY A 433 -10.45 -5.65 -11.05
CA GLY A 433 -11.34 -6.12 -12.11
C GLY A 433 -11.18 -7.61 -12.42
N LEU A 434 -9.97 -8.17 -12.31
CA LEU A 434 -9.74 -9.60 -12.41
C LEU A 434 -10.29 -10.34 -11.20
N TYR A 435 -10.01 -9.87 -9.98
CA TYR A 435 -10.57 -10.42 -8.75
C TYR A 435 -12.10 -10.57 -8.91
N ASN A 436 -12.79 -9.47 -9.21
CA ASN A 436 -14.24 -9.49 -9.45
C ASN A 436 -14.66 -10.52 -10.52
N LYS A 437 -13.94 -10.62 -11.64
CA LYS A 437 -14.29 -11.58 -12.71
C LYS A 437 -14.09 -13.03 -12.27
N ILE A 438 -13.02 -13.32 -11.55
CA ILE A 438 -12.67 -14.66 -11.07
C ILE A 438 -13.73 -15.11 -10.07
N TYR A 439 -14.01 -14.33 -9.02
CA TYR A 439 -14.94 -14.75 -7.97
C TYR A 439 -16.41 -14.75 -8.41
N ILE A 440 -16.84 -13.70 -9.13
CA ILE A 440 -18.26 -13.56 -9.48
C ILE A 440 -18.65 -14.52 -10.62
N ASN A 441 -17.79 -14.69 -11.63
CA ASN A 441 -18.18 -15.45 -12.82
C ASN A 441 -17.78 -16.92 -12.77
N LYS A 442 -16.69 -17.29 -12.07
CA LYS A 442 -16.23 -18.68 -11.98
C LYS A 442 -16.63 -19.40 -10.71
N LYS A 443 -17.16 -18.69 -9.70
CA LYS A 443 -17.61 -19.26 -8.41
C LYS A 443 -16.51 -20.06 -7.69
N LEU A 444 -15.24 -19.64 -7.84
CA LEU A 444 -14.14 -20.22 -7.08
C LEU A 444 -14.38 -19.97 -5.59
N GLN A 445 -14.01 -20.95 -4.76
CA GLN A 445 -14.26 -20.92 -3.33
C GLN A 445 -13.11 -20.25 -2.57
N TYR A 446 -11.87 -20.48 -3.01
CA TYR A 446 -10.66 -20.04 -2.32
C TYR A 446 -9.97 -18.89 -3.05
N GLU A 447 -9.73 -17.78 -2.36
CA GLU A 447 -9.19 -16.55 -2.92
C GLU A 447 -7.67 -16.47 -2.86
N ILE A 448 -7.04 -16.28 -4.02
CA ILE A 448 -5.60 -15.99 -4.11
C ILE A 448 -5.31 -14.61 -3.52
N GLU A 449 -4.31 -14.53 -2.66
CA GLU A 449 -3.79 -13.26 -2.16
C GLU A 449 -2.49 -12.92 -2.88
N MET A 450 -2.34 -11.63 -3.22
CA MET A 450 -1.12 -11.08 -3.82
C MET A 450 -0.41 -10.19 -2.80
N ASN A 451 0.92 -10.21 -2.82
CA ASN A 451 1.70 -9.21 -2.13
C ASN A 451 1.44 -7.82 -2.77
N PRO A 452 0.83 -6.86 -2.06
CA PRO A 452 0.47 -5.56 -2.63
C PRO A 452 1.69 -4.76 -3.09
N ASP A 453 2.86 -5.00 -2.49
CA ASP A 453 4.09 -4.29 -2.83
C ASP A 453 4.76 -4.85 -4.11
N ALA A 454 4.36 -6.04 -4.56
CA ALA A 454 4.98 -6.73 -5.68
C ALA A 454 4.50 -6.26 -7.05
N PHE A 455 3.32 -5.64 -7.13
CA PHE A 455 2.72 -5.18 -8.39
C PHE A 455 2.55 -3.66 -8.39
N TYR A 456 3.54 -2.96 -7.83
CA TYR A 456 3.54 -1.51 -7.65
C TYR A 456 4.92 -0.92 -7.95
N PHE A 457 4.96 0.20 -8.69
CA PHE A 457 6.19 0.94 -8.95
C PHE A 457 6.37 2.05 -7.92
N ASP A 458 7.15 1.78 -6.86
CA ASP A 458 7.50 2.78 -5.86
C ASP A 458 8.75 3.58 -6.26
N VAL A 459 8.56 4.86 -6.56
CA VAL A 459 9.66 5.77 -6.92
C VAL A 459 10.63 6.05 -5.77
N HIS A 460 10.25 5.75 -4.52
CA HIS A 460 11.11 5.88 -3.35
C HIS A 460 12.05 4.68 -3.17
N GLN A 461 11.85 3.58 -3.92
CA GLN A 461 12.78 2.45 -3.94
C GLN A 461 14.18 2.86 -4.40
N LYS A 462 15.19 2.17 -3.87
CA LYS A 462 16.59 2.37 -4.26
C LYS A 462 16.79 1.89 -5.70
N SER A 463 17.20 2.81 -6.56
CA SER A 463 17.62 2.52 -7.94
C SER A 463 18.68 3.53 -8.36
N SER A 464 19.65 3.09 -9.16
CA SER A 464 20.68 3.97 -9.72
C SER A 464 20.17 4.66 -10.97
N PRO A 465 20.42 5.97 -11.18
CA PRO A 465 20.09 6.63 -12.44
C PRO A 465 20.86 6.03 -13.62
N PHE A 466 20.45 6.37 -14.85
CA PHE A 466 21.24 6.06 -16.04
C PHE A 466 22.60 6.79 -16.02
N SER A 467 23.57 6.24 -16.76
CA SER A 467 24.97 6.70 -16.76
C SER A 467 25.15 8.17 -17.14
N ILE A 468 24.21 8.74 -17.91
CA ILE A 468 24.20 10.15 -18.29
C ILE A 468 24.37 11.10 -17.11
N ILE A 469 23.84 10.75 -15.93
CA ILE A 469 23.98 11.56 -14.72
C ILE A 469 25.42 11.55 -14.19
N ASN A 470 26.14 10.44 -14.36
CA ASN A 470 27.55 10.36 -13.97
C ASN A 470 28.43 11.19 -14.91
N ASP A 471 28.12 11.18 -16.21
CA ASP A 471 28.84 11.94 -17.22
C ASP A 471 28.75 13.44 -16.94
N TYR A 472 27.53 13.96 -16.69
CA TYR A 472 27.33 15.35 -16.31
C TYR A 472 27.95 15.71 -14.96
N ASN A 473 27.87 14.83 -13.95
CA ASN A 473 28.53 15.05 -12.66
C ASN A 473 30.05 15.20 -12.83
N LYS A 474 30.67 14.41 -13.71
CA LYS A 474 32.11 14.51 -13.99
C LYS A 474 32.45 15.83 -14.67
N LEU A 475 31.69 16.21 -15.70
CA LEU A 475 31.89 17.49 -16.41
C LEU A 475 31.75 18.69 -15.48
N ILE A 476 30.74 18.70 -14.59
CA ILE A 476 30.56 19.78 -13.61
C ILE A 476 31.73 19.83 -12.62
N LYS A 477 32.25 18.67 -12.18
CA LYS A 477 33.42 18.62 -11.27
C LYS A 477 34.71 19.10 -11.94
N ASP A 478 34.93 18.74 -13.20
CA ASP A 478 36.14 19.13 -13.93
C ASP A 478 36.16 20.63 -14.26
N ASP A 479 34.98 21.27 -14.37
CA ASP A 479 34.81 22.70 -14.65
C ASP A 479 34.55 23.58 -13.40
N CYS A 480 34.40 22.99 -12.19
CA CYS A 480 34.26 23.71 -10.91
C CYS A 480 35.58 23.71 -10.12
#